data_AF-A0A382XYN3-F1
#
_entry.id   AF-A0A382XYN3-F1
#
_cell.length_a   1.000
_cell.length_b   1.000
_cell.length_c   1.000
_cell.angle_alpha   90.00
_cell.angle_beta   90.00
_cell.angle_gamma   90.00
#
_symmetry.space_group_name_H-M   'P 1'
#
loop_
_entity.id
_entity.type
_entity.pdbx_description
1 polymer ?
#
loop_
_entity_poly.entity_id
_entity_poly.type
_entity_poly.pdbx_seq_one_letter_code
_entity_poly.pdbx_strand_id
1 'polypeptide(L)' 'MIRDFLIDNYEEITAEMVEAKGYGETQPIVNNDSPENKARNRRIEIIV' A
#
# COMPACT_ATOMS: atom_id res chain seq x y z
N MET A 1 -10.38 -2.65 -0.12
CA MET A 1 -9.02 -2.12 -0.42
C MET A 1 -8.62 -1.14 0.69
N ILE A 2 -7.34 -0.77 0.87
CA ILE A 2 -7.00 0.23 1.91
C ILE A 2 -7.67 1.58 1.66
N ARG A 3 -7.84 1.96 0.38
CA ARG A 3 -8.60 3.14 -0.04
C ARG A 3 -10.02 3.11 0.51
N ASP A 4 -10.75 2.03 0.25
CA ASP A 4 -12.14 1.89 0.72
C ASP A 4 -12.19 1.90 2.25
N PHE A 5 -11.26 1.20 2.92
CA PHE A 5 -11.18 1.22 4.39
C PHE A 5 -11.04 2.65 4.94
N LEU A 6 -10.21 3.50 4.33
CA LEU A 6 -10.05 4.89 4.78
C LEU A 6 -11.33 5.72 4.58
N ILE A 7 -12.01 5.56 3.44
CA ILE A 7 -13.25 6.28 3.14
C ILE A 7 -14.38 5.80 4.06
N ASP A 8 -14.46 4.50 4.32
CA ASP A 8 -15.55 3.89 5.08
C ASP A 8 -15.44 4.15 6.60
N ASN A 9 -14.24 4.42 7.11
CA ASN A 9 -13.99 4.56 8.56
C ASN A 9 -13.70 5.99 9.01
N TYR A 10 -13.50 6.95 8.09
CA TYR A 10 -13.17 8.34 8.42
C TYR A 10 -14.02 9.30 7.58
N GLU A 11 -14.91 10.04 8.22
CA GLU A 11 -15.88 10.94 7.56
C GLU A 11 -15.19 12.10 6.83
N GLU A 12 -14.00 12.50 7.29
CA GLU A 12 -13.22 13.60 6.73
C GLU A 12 -12.45 13.21 5.46
N ILE A 13 -12.29 11.91 5.18
CA ILE A 13 -11.53 11.42 4.03
C ILE A 13 -12.49 11.13 2.88
N THR A 14 -12.48 11.98 1.85
CA THR A 14 -13.29 11.76 0.65
C THR A 14 -12.57 10.91 -0.40
N ALA A 15 -13.33 10.35 -1.34
CA ALA A 15 -12.81 9.48 -2.40
C ALA A 15 -11.82 10.17 -3.34
N GLU A 16 -11.90 11.51 -3.47
CA GLU A 16 -11.03 12.36 -4.27
C GLU A 16 -9.68 12.64 -3.59
N MET A 17 -9.59 12.47 -2.27
CA MET A 17 -8.36 12.73 -1.50
C MET A 17 -7.36 11.57 -1.57
N VAL A 18 -7.80 10.37 -2.00
CA VAL A 18 -7.01 9.14 -1.92
C VAL A 18 -6.83 8.49 -3.29
N GLU A 19 -5.57 8.43 -3.74
CA GLU A 19 -5.16 7.64 -4.90
C GLU A 19 -4.50 6.32 -4.44
N ALA A 20 -4.96 5.20 -4.98
CA ALA A 20 -4.35 3.89 -4.73
C ALA A 20 -3.55 3.45 -5.97
N LYS A 21 -2.24 3.24 -5.80
CA LYS A 21 -1.34 2.71 -6.84
C LYS A 21 -0.74 1.38 -6.42
N GLY A 22 -0.81 0.38 -7.30
CA GLY A 22 -0.19 -0.93 -7.10
C GLY A 22 1.11 -1.06 -7.88
N TYR A 23 2.24 -1.18 -7.18
CA TYR A 23 3.56 -1.33 -7.81
C TYR A 23 4.01 -2.80 -7.99
N GLY A 24 3.29 -3.76 -7.41
CA GLY A 24 3.67 -5.17 -7.47
C GLY A 24 5.10 -5.39 -6.96
N GLU A 25 5.92 -6.07 -7.76
CA GLU A 25 7.32 -6.37 -7.42
C GLU A 25 8.33 -5.36 -7.96
N THR A 26 7.87 -4.29 -8.61
CA THR A 26 8.75 -3.33 -9.31
C THR A 26 9.50 -2.36 -8.40
N GLN A 27 9.09 -2.27 -7.12
CA GLN A 27 9.71 -1.42 -6.10
C GLN A 27 10.07 -2.20 -4.82
N PRO A 28 11.06 -3.11 -4.88
CA PRO A 28 11.51 -3.87 -3.73
C PRO A 28 12.33 -2.99 -2.77
N ILE A 29 12.15 -3.18 -1.46
CA ILE A 29 13.03 -2.60 -0.42
C ILE A 29 14.19 -3.53 -0.06
N VAL A 30 14.02 -4.83 -0.33
CA VAL A 30 15.04 -5.87 -0.17
C VAL A 30 14.97 -6.84 -1.36
N ASN A 31 16.01 -7.63 -1.61
CA ASN A 31 16.03 -8.58 -2.73
C ASN A 31 14.89 -9.60 -2.64
N ASN A 32 14.26 -9.98 -3.75
CA ASN A 32 13.20 -11.01 -3.78
C ASN A 32 13.75 -12.45 -3.79
N ASP A 33 14.84 -12.71 -3.09
CA ASP A 33 15.60 -13.96 -3.13
C ASP A 33 15.16 -15.00 -2.08
N SER A 34 14.58 -14.57 -0.96
CA SER A 34 14.11 -15.45 0.12
C SER A 34 12.62 -15.23 0.46
N PRO A 35 11.93 -16.23 1.05
CA PRO A 35 10.57 -16.07 1.56
C PRO A 35 10.44 -14.92 2.58
N GLU A 36 11.44 -14.76 3.44
CA GLU A 36 11.52 -13.71 4.46
C GLU A 36 11.64 -12.33 3.80
N ASN A 37 12.53 -12.20 2.80
CA ASN A 37 12.68 -10.92 2.09
C ASN A 37 11.43 -10.57 1.26
N LYS A 38 10.80 -11.55 0.62
CA LYS A 38 9.50 -11.36 -0.03
C LYS A 38 8.43 -10.91 0.97
N ALA A 39 8.44 -11.44 2.20
CA ALA A 39 7.53 -10.99 3.24
C ALA A 39 7.75 -9.53 3.63
N ARG A 40 9.00 -9.08 3.68
CA ARG A 40 9.34 -7.66 3.90
C ARG A 40 8.87 -6.76 2.76
N ASN A 41 8.94 -7.24 1.51
CA ASN A 41 8.49 -6.47 0.34
C ASN A 41 6.96 -6.35 0.23
N ARG A 42 6.19 -7.29 0.78
CA ARG A 42 4.71 -7.22 0.84
C ARG A 42 4.26 -6.18 1.85
N ARG A 43 4.12 -4.93 1.40
CA ARG A 43 3.79 -3.78 2.25
C ARG A 43 2.87 -2.78 1.56
N ILE A 44 2.33 -1.88 2.36
CA ILE A 44 1.59 -0.69 1.94
C ILE A 44 2.36 0.52 2.47
N GLU A 45 2.51 1.54 1.63
CA GLU A 45 3.07 2.84 2.01
C GLU A 45 1.99 3.91 1.88
N ILE A 46 1.87 4.78 2.87
CA ILE A 46 0.93 5.91 2.89
C ILE A 46 1.77 7.18 2.94
N ILE A 47 1.55 8.08 1.97
CA ILE A 47 2.27 9.34 1.81
C ILE A 47 1.22 10.46 1.83
N VAL A 48 1.48 11.54 2.58
CA VAL A 48 0.59 12.69 2.80
C VAL A 48 1.29 13.97 2.36
#